data_AF-A0A641S491-F1
#
_entry.id   AF-A0A641S491-F1
#
_cell.length_a   1.000
_cell.length_b   1.000
_cell.length_c   1.000
_cell.angle_alpha   90.00
_cell.angle_beta   90.00
_cell.angle_gamma   90.00
#
_symmetry.space_group_name_H-M   'P 1'
#
loop_
_entity.id
_entity.type
_entity.pdbx_description
1 polymer ?
#
loop_
_entity_poly.entity_id
_entity_poly.type
_entity_poly.pdbx_seq_one_letter_code
_entity_poly.pdbx_strand_id
1 'polypeptide(L)'
;MKKHYIILGLFCLLAIVACSDNDPVVEVNNGNQTEEELPPLPTEVITGSRAMWVSYDPAPNVDANNSSGISSALISWRLLKTDPSNVAFDIYKSVDGETEVKLNEKPISNTTSWVDADIDVSKTNVYRVTLANQAETLCDYTFTSEMAEKFYHEIRLNMNVPDASITYSPDDIQLGDLDGDGELEIVVKREPYDGANQGGWNNGSTLLEAYKMDGTFLWQIDLGINIRSGSHYTSYILYDFDGDGLCEIAFRSSEGTKFGDGKVITDAYGNVNDYRIRQTDAVGWYSGASINTICGLIMEGPEYISICRGYDGREITRVDNIPRGGSGSKASRAKYWSEYWGDDYGNRMDRFFIGVAYLDGIPDEATGVRTSNPSLIISRGIYHNWQVWALDLKGNKLETRWKFDTAEHSSKWLSMCSHSFRVADLDDDGKDEILYGSAAIDDDGSELWCTGNGHGDCLCVGKFIKDRSGLQIVASFEEPGNYNGQGHGYGCQVIDARDGGLITGHGAGSTTDVGRCIVADIDPDSPNFEYWSSLQEGVFSCSGSGLVSSTY
;
A
#
# COMPACT_ATOMS: atom_id res chain seq x y z
N MET A 1 43.15 5.61 60.31
CA MET A 1 44.30 4.70 60.10
C MET A 1 44.77 4.87 58.67
N LYS A 2 46.06 5.22 58.51
CA LYS A 2 46.97 5.13 57.34
C LYS A 2 46.33 5.05 55.94
N LYS A 3 46.37 6.14 55.14
CA LYS A 3 47.45 6.56 54.19
C LYS A 3 47.67 5.51 53.07
N HIS A 4 47.73 5.83 51.77
CA HIS A 4 48.71 6.64 51.02
C HIS A 4 48.10 6.85 49.59
N TYR A 5 47.93 8.08 49.06
CA TYR A 5 48.87 8.86 48.20
C TYR A 5 48.95 8.30 46.75
N ILE A 6 49.05 9.03 45.63
CA ILE A 6 49.49 10.42 45.34
C ILE A 6 49.40 10.62 43.80
N ILE A 7 48.93 11.78 43.32
CA ILE A 7 49.65 12.75 42.41
C ILE A 7 49.17 12.67 40.95
N LEU A 8 48.97 13.74 40.16
CA LEU A 8 49.08 15.22 40.22
C LEU A 8 47.88 15.72 39.36
N GLY A 9 47.17 16.82 39.61
CA GLY A 9 47.66 18.21 39.57
C GLY A 9 47.96 18.64 38.12
N LEU A 10 47.49 19.74 37.55
CA LEU A 10 46.94 20.95 38.18
C LEU A 10 46.52 21.94 37.05
N PHE A 11 45.34 22.54 37.20
CA PHE A 11 45.01 23.96 36.99
C PHE A 11 44.91 24.54 35.56
N CYS A 12 43.73 25.05 35.17
CA CYS A 12 43.21 26.42 35.42
C CYS A 12 43.84 27.44 34.46
N LEU A 13 43.18 28.46 33.91
CA LEU A 13 41.99 29.22 34.31
C LEU A 13 41.61 30.12 33.10
N LEU A 14 40.33 30.46 32.97
CA LEU A 14 39.71 31.77 32.63
C LEU A 14 40.50 32.81 31.80
N ALA A 15 39.96 33.69 30.95
CA ALA A 15 38.68 33.98 30.30
C ALA A 15 38.84 35.36 29.60
N ILE A 16 37.80 35.81 28.89
CA ILE A 16 37.40 37.23 28.65
C ILE A 16 37.86 37.93 27.32
N VAL A 17 36.87 38.04 26.40
CA VAL A 17 36.37 39.21 25.62
C VAL A 17 37.23 39.86 24.53
N ALA A 18 36.66 39.97 23.31
CA ALA A 18 36.37 41.26 22.64
C ALA A 18 35.58 41.06 21.33
N CYS A 19 34.46 41.77 21.21
CA CYS A 19 33.73 42.02 19.96
C CYS A 19 34.43 43.13 19.14
N SER A 20 34.37 43.05 17.81
CA SER A 20 34.12 44.23 16.96
C SER A 20 33.72 43.81 15.54
N ASP A 21 32.58 44.33 15.09
CA ASP A 21 32.09 44.29 13.71
C ASP A 21 33.02 45.05 12.74
N ASN A 22 33.11 44.55 11.50
CA ASN A 22 33.31 45.33 10.29
C ASN A 22 32.94 44.46 9.07
N ASP A 23 31.81 44.79 8.41
CA ASP A 23 31.57 44.52 6.99
C ASP A 23 32.22 45.65 6.15
N PRO A 24 32.31 45.58 4.81
CA PRO A 24 32.52 44.46 3.89
C PRO A 24 33.67 44.76 2.89
N VAL A 25 34.25 43.75 2.24
CA VAL A 25 34.95 43.95 0.95
C VAL A 25 34.55 42.86 -0.03
N VAL A 26 33.88 43.28 -1.09
CA VAL A 26 33.68 42.50 -2.31
C VAL A 26 34.98 42.55 -3.10
N GLU A 27 35.70 41.42 -3.19
CA GLU A 27 36.60 41.15 -4.30
C GLU A 27 35.93 40.15 -5.25
N VAL A 28 35.60 40.63 -6.44
CA VAL A 28 35.29 39.79 -7.58
C VAL A 28 36.61 39.21 -8.09
N ASN A 29 36.82 37.91 -7.90
CA ASN A 29 37.87 37.17 -8.58
C ASN A 29 37.25 36.06 -9.42
N ASN A 30 37.27 36.26 -10.74
CA ASN A 30 37.14 35.19 -11.73
C ASN A 30 38.39 34.31 -11.62
N GLY A 31 38.28 33.19 -10.91
CA GLY A 31 39.32 32.18 -10.83
C GLY A 31 38.69 30.81 -10.91
N ASN A 32 39.09 30.04 -11.94
CA ASN A 32 38.85 28.61 -12.16
C ASN A 32 38.05 27.90 -11.06
N GLN A 33 36.81 27.51 -11.37
CA GLN A 33 36.18 26.39 -10.69
C GLN A 33 37.04 25.16 -10.94
N THR A 34 37.96 24.87 -10.03
CA THR A 34 38.37 23.49 -9.78
C THR A 34 37.10 22.74 -9.43
N GLU A 35 36.73 21.75 -10.24
CA GLU A 35 35.74 20.74 -9.86
C GLU A 35 36.09 20.27 -8.45
N GLU A 36 35.22 20.58 -7.51
CA GLU A 36 35.36 20.12 -6.14
C GLU A 36 35.19 18.60 -6.19
N GLU A 37 36.29 17.88 -5.98
CA GLU A 37 36.31 16.43 -5.99
C GLU A 37 35.36 15.96 -4.87
N LEU A 38 34.21 15.41 -5.27
CA LEU A 38 33.16 15.01 -4.35
C LEU A 38 33.75 14.03 -3.33
N PRO A 39 33.41 14.16 -2.04
CA PRO A 39 33.89 13.24 -1.03
C PRO A 39 33.47 11.81 -1.41
N PRO A 40 34.32 10.81 -1.15
CA PRO A 40 34.00 9.43 -1.48
C PRO A 40 32.70 9.04 -0.78
N LEU A 41 31.80 8.44 -1.55
CA LEU A 41 30.51 8.00 -1.06
C LEU A 41 30.71 6.93 0.04
N PRO A 42 29.81 6.85 1.03
CA PRO A 42 29.88 5.82 2.06
C PRO A 42 29.90 4.43 1.42
N THR A 43 30.62 3.49 2.05
CA THR A 43 30.74 2.09 1.61
C THR A 43 29.46 1.26 1.72
N GLU A 44 28.34 1.87 2.13
CA GLU A 44 27.04 1.22 2.34
C GLU A 44 26.00 1.60 1.25
N VAL A 45 26.45 2.07 0.08
CA VAL A 45 25.55 2.16 -1.07
C VAL A 45 25.17 0.74 -1.48
N ILE A 46 23.88 0.42 -1.49
CA ILE A 46 23.38 -0.86 -1.97
C ILE A 46 23.76 -0.98 -3.46
N THR A 47 24.56 -2.00 -3.76
CA THR A 47 24.93 -2.40 -5.12
C THR A 47 24.02 -3.54 -5.53
N GLY A 48 23.38 -3.44 -6.69
CA GLY A 48 22.27 -4.31 -7.08
C GLY A 48 21.14 -3.53 -7.73
N SER A 49 20.18 -4.25 -8.31
CA SER A 49 19.26 -3.66 -9.28
C SER A 49 18.43 -2.50 -8.71
N ARG A 50 18.40 -1.39 -9.45
CA ARG A 50 17.68 -0.16 -9.07
C ARG A 50 16.42 0.03 -9.89
N ALA A 51 15.84 -1.07 -10.39
CA ALA A 51 14.72 -1.08 -11.33
C ALA A 51 14.91 -0.05 -12.45
N MET A 52 16.04 -0.13 -13.14
CA MET A 52 16.28 0.74 -14.29
C MET A 52 15.19 0.48 -15.33
N TRP A 53 14.67 1.54 -15.94
CA TRP A 53 13.63 1.45 -16.94
C TRP A 53 13.88 2.38 -18.12
N VAL A 54 13.54 1.91 -19.32
CA VAL A 54 13.59 2.70 -20.57
C VAL A 54 12.15 2.92 -21.07
N SER A 55 11.68 4.15 -20.98
CA SER A 55 10.37 4.58 -21.49
C SER A 55 10.51 5.17 -22.89
N TYR A 56 9.74 4.64 -23.84
CA TYR A 56 9.74 5.09 -25.23
C TYR A 56 8.33 5.08 -25.80
N ASP A 57 7.95 6.15 -26.50
CA ASP A 57 6.69 6.24 -27.23
C ASP A 57 6.92 5.84 -28.70
N PRO A 58 6.35 4.73 -29.20
CA PRO A 58 6.50 4.30 -30.60
C PRO A 58 5.70 5.16 -31.58
N ALA A 59 4.77 5.98 -31.10
CA ALA A 59 3.81 6.73 -31.89
C ALA A 59 3.69 8.20 -31.44
N PRO A 60 4.81 8.93 -31.25
CA PRO A 60 4.83 10.19 -30.50
C PRO A 60 4.08 11.33 -31.18
N ASN A 61 3.73 11.18 -32.46
CA ASN A 61 3.04 12.20 -33.26
C ASN A 61 1.73 11.69 -33.91
N VAL A 62 1.22 10.53 -33.49
CA VAL A 62 0.03 9.93 -34.13
C VAL A 62 -1.28 10.62 -33.72
N ASP A 63 -1.37 11.11 -32.48
CA ASP A 63 -2.52 11.84 -31.98
C ASP A 63 -2.08 13.00 -31.08
N ALA A 64 -2.18 14.22 -31.58
CA ALA A 64 -1.74 15.41 -30.85
C ALA A 64 -2.42 15.62 -29.47
N ASN A 65 -3.53 14.92 -29.18
CA ASN A 65 -4.18 14.98 -27.86
C ASN A 65 -3.75 13.86 -26.91
N ASN A 66 -3.14 12.78 -27.42
CA ASN A 66 -2.89 11.55 -26.66
C ASN A 66 -1.46 10.99 -26.81
N SER A 67 -0.66 11.50 -27.74
CA SER A 67 0.75 11.10 -27.91
C SER A 67 1.68 12.04 -27.15
N SER A 68 2.84 11.53 -26.74
CA SER A 68 3.77 12.29 -25.90
C SER A 68 4.38 13.50 -26.61
N GLY A 69 4.46 13.49 -27.94
CA GLY A 69 5.27 14.43 -28.72
C GLY A 69 6.78 14.21 -28.59
N ILE A 70 7.21 13.16 -27.87
CA ILE A 70 8.60 12.90 -27.48
C ILE A 70 9.11 11.68 -28.24
N SER A 71 10.09 11.89 -29.13
CA SER A 71 10.73 10.81 -29.91
C SER A 71 12.03 10.29 -29.30
N SER A 72 12.39 10.72 -28.10
CA SER A 72 13.54 10.25 -27.33
C SER A 72 13.16 9.15 -26.36
N ALA A 73 14.12 8.33 -25.96
CA ALA A 73 13.94 7.40 -24.84
C ALA A 73 14.30 8.07 -23.50
N LEU A 74 13.45 7.90 -22.48
CA LEU A 74 13.73 8.30 -21.10
C LEU A 74 14.23 7.08 -20.32
N ILE A 75 15.47 7.14 -19.86
CA ILE A 75 16.06 6.14 -18.97
C ILE A 75 15.92 6.66 -17.55
N SER A 76 15.43 5.83 -16.63
CA SER A 76 15.25 6.19 -15.22
C SER A 76 15.72 5.08 -14.31
N TRP A 77 16.14 5.42 -13.09
CA TRP A 77 16.54 4.48 -12.04
C TRP A 77 16.16 5.03 -10.65
N ARG A 78 16.15 4.16 -9.64
CA ARG A 78 15.82 4.54 -8.26
C ARG A 78 16.95 5.31 -7.57
N LEU A 79 16.58 6.42 -6.92
CA LEU A 79 17.32 6.97 -5.79
C LEU A 79 16.88 6.21 -4.54
N LEU A 80 17.82 5.59 -3.84
CA LEU A 80 17.53 4.81 -2.64
C LEU A 80 17.64 5.70 -1.41
N LYS A 81 16.85 5.39 -0.38
CA LYS A 81 16.88 6.12 0.90
C LYS A 81 18.24 6.04 1.60
N THR A 82 18.96 4.94 1.38
CA THR A 82 20.33 4.71 1.86
C THR A 82 21.40 5.45 1.05
N ASP A 83 21.05 6.04 -0.09
CA ASP A 83 22.01 6.84 -0.85
C ASP A 83 22.34 8.14 -0.09
N PRO A 84 23.61 8.57 -0.07
CA PRO A 84 23.96 9.83 0.55
C PRO A 84 23.36 11.01 -0.22
N SER A 85 23.08 12.12 0.47
CA SER A 85 22.42 13.29 -0.12
C SER A 85 23.19 13.96 -1.27
N ASN A 86 24.49 13.68 -1.40
CA ASN A 86 25.37 14.19 -2.44
C ASN A 86 25.71 13.11 -3.50
N VAL A 87 24.96 12.01 -3.56
CA VAL A 87 25.16 10.95 -4.56
C VAL A 87 25.11 11.52 -5.98
N ALA A 88 25.96 10.99 -6.85
CA ALA A 88 25.97 11.31 -8.26
C ALA A 88 26.22 10.04 -9.08
N PHE A 89 25.72 10.03 -10.31
CA PHE A 89 25.70 8.87 -11.18
C PHE A 89 26.41 9.14 -12.51
N ASP A 90 26.93 8.07 -13.11
CA ASP A 90 27.34 8.05 -14.50
C ASP A 90 26.49 7.02 -15.27
N ILE A 91 26.17 7.34 -16.52
CA ILE A 91 25.37 6.48 -17.39
C ILE A 91 26.14 6.16 -18.67
N TYR A 92 26.02 4.91 -19.07
CA TYR A 92 26.71 4.33 -20.21
C TYR A 92 25.71 3.64 -21.14
N LYS A 93 26.09 3.53 -22.42
CA LYS A 93 25.30 2.88 -23.47
C LYS A 93 26.18 1.99 -24.34
N SER A 94 25.67 0.81 -24.69
CA SER A 94 26.17 -0.02 -25.78
C SER A 94 25.03 -0.28 -26.77
N VAL A 95 25.35 -0.35 -28.07
CA VAL A 95 24.40 -0.61 -29.15
C VAL A 95 24.84 -1.87 -29.90
N ASP A 96 23.97 -2.87 -30.03
CA ASP A 96 24.27 -4.16 -30.68
C ASP A 96 25.58 -4.83 -30.19
N GLY A 97 25.92 -4.64 -28.91
CA GLY A 97 27.14 -5.19 -28.31
C GLY A 97 28.43 -4.47 -28.72
N GLU A 98 28.34 -3.29 -29.35
CA GLU A 98 29.50 -2.42 -29.59
C GLU A 98 30.14 -1.94 -28.28
N THR A 99 31.31 -1.31 -28.39
CA THR A 99 32.03 -0.78 -27.22
C THR A 99 31.14 0.22 -26.49
N GLU A 100 30.98 0.01 -25.19
CA GLU A 100 30.21 0.88 -24.33
C GLU A 100 30.81 2.29 -24.29
N VAL A 101 29.95 3.31 -24.37
CA VAL A 101 30.30 4.72 -24.28
C VAL A 101 29.60 5.37 -23.10
N LYS A 102 30.31 6.24 -22.38
CA LYS A 102 29.71 7.10 -21.36
C LYS A 102 28.89 8.20 -22.05
N LEU A 103 27.65 8.43 -21.61
CA LEU A 103 26.76 9.41 -22.21
C LEU A 103 26.88 10.80 -21.59
N ASN A 104 27.17 10.89 -20.29
CA ASN A 104 27.25 12.15 -19.56
C ASN A 104 28.69 12.66 -19.45
N GLU A 105 28.91 13.97 -19.69
CA GLU A 105 30.23 14.61 -19.48
C GLU A 105 30.50 14.88 -18.00
N LYS A 106 29.47 15.36 -17.27
CA LYS A 106 29.51 15.65 -15.83
C LYS A 106 28.65 14.65 -15.07
N PRO A 107 29.02 14.29 -13.82
CA PRO A 107 28.20 13.45 -12.94
C PRO A 107 26.75 13.96 -12.82
N ILE A 108 25.79 13.05 -12.92
CA ILE A 108 24.36 13.32 -12.80
C ILE A 108 24.01 13.35 -11.30
N SER A 109 23.68 14.51 -10.76
CA SER A 109 23.50 14.73 -9.31
C SER A 109 22.16 15.37 -8.91
N ASN A 110 21.36 15.81 -9.89
CA ASN A 110 20.10 16.53 -9.66
C ASN A 110 18.87 15.76 -10.17
N THR A 111 19.06 14.57 -10.73
CA THR A 111 18.00 13.67 -11.22
C THR A 111 18.50 12.23 -11.19
N THR A 112 17.57 11.27 -11.29
CA THR A 112 17.86 9.85 -11.53
C THR A 112 17.29 9.40 -12.88
N SER A 113 17.47 10.25 -13.89
CA SER A 113 17.05 9.99 -15.25
C SER A 113 18.01 10.56 -16.29
N TRP A 114 17.97 10.00 -17.50
CA TRP A 114 18.70 10.45 -18.67
C TRP A 114 17.81 10.38 -19.91
N VAL A 115 17.94 11.34 -20.82
CA VAL A 115 17.24 11.33 -22.10
C VAL A 115 18.21 10.93 -23.20
N ASP A 116 17.95 9.80 -23.85
CA ASP A 116 18.62 9.43 -25.09
C ASP A 116 17.83 9.97 -26.29
N ALA A 117 18.26 11.14 -26.77
CA ALA A 117 17.62 11.83 -27.88
C ALA A 117 17.86 11.17 -29.24
N ASP A 118 18.94 10.38 -29.36
CA ASP A 118 19.42 9.81 -30.62
C ASP A 118 19.31 8.27 -30.64
N ILE A 119 18.40 7.72 -29.84
CA ILE A 119 18.19 6.28 -29.76
C ILE A 119 17.86 5.68 -31.14
N ASP A 120 18.62 4.66 -31.55
CA ASP A 120 18.28 3.82 -32.69
C ASP A 120 17.46 2.62 -32.19
N VAL A 121 16.14 2.75 -32.26
CA VAL A 121 15.18 1.74 -31.79
C VAL A 121 15.12 0.50 -32.68
N SER A 122 15.78 0.51 -33.85
CA SER A 122 15.92 -0.70 -34.67
C SER A 122 16.98 -1.67 -34.14
N LYS A 123 17.72 -1.26 -33.11
CA LYS A 123 18.85 -1.97 -32.51
C LYS A 123 18.60 -2.34 -31.06
N THR A 124 19.43 -3.23 -30.53
CA THR A 124 19.46 -3.49 -29.09
C THR A 124 20.30 -2.42 -28.40
N ASN A 125 19.71 -1.69 -27.47
CA ASN A 125 20.36 -0.65 -26.69
C ASN A 125 20.49 -1.16 -25.24
N VAL A 126 21.72 -1.25 -24.73
CA VAL A 126 22.00 -1.63 -23.35
C VAL A 126 22.46 -0.39 -22.59
N TYR A 127 21.75 -0.05 -21.52
CA TYR A 127 22.11 1.05 -20.63
C TYR A 127 22.67 0.51 -19.32
N ARG A 128 23.62 1.23 -18.73
CA ARG A 128 24.24 0.85 -17.47
C ARG A 128 24.53 2.09 -16.64
N VAL A 129 24.19 2.06 -15.36
CA VAL A 129 24.45 3.16 -14.41
C VAL A 129 25.44 2.72 -13.35
N THR A 130 26.36 3.62 -13.02
CA THR A 130 27.32 3.48 -11.92
C THR A 130 27.25 4.69 -10.99
N LEU A 131 27.89 4.59 -9.83
CA LEU A 131 28.28 5.78 -9.09
C LEU A 131 29.29 6.59 -9.90
N ALA A 132 29.20 7.91 -9.80
CA ALA A 132 30.07 8.82 -10.53
C ALA A 132 31.55 8.49 -10.32
N ASN A 133 32.29 8.39 -11.42
CA ASN A 133 33.72 8.06 -11.46
C ASN A 133 34.08 6.68 -10.89
N GLN A 134 33.10 5.77 -10.78
CA GLN A 134 33.32 4.39 -10.34
C GLN A 134 32.99 3.40 -11.47
N ALA A 135 33.54 2.19 -11.35
CA ALA A 135 33.35 1.13 -12.35
C ALA A 135 32.20 0.18 -12.04
N GLU A 136 31.80 0.08 -10.77
CA GLU A 136 30.79 -0.87 -10.32
C GLU A 136 29.40 -0.53 -10.87
N THR A 137 28.76 -1.51 -11.49
CA THR A 137 27.40 -1.41 -12.00
C THR A 137 26.43 -1.39 -10.84
N LEU A 138 25.62 -0.33 -10.77
CA LEU A 138 24.47 -0.30 -9.88
C LEU A 138 23.29 -1.02 -10.54
N CYS A 139 23.00 -0.70 -11.80
CA CYS A 139 21.92 -1.32 -12.54
C CYS A 139 22.17 -1.21 -14.03
N ASP A 140 21.52 -2.08 -14.79
CA ASP A 140 21.52 -2.07 -16.24
C ASP A 140 20.16 -2.48 -16.79
N TYR A 141 19.93 -2.15 -18.05
CA TYR A 141 18.69 -2.49 -18.75
C TYR A 141 18.95 -2.69 -20.24
N THR A 142 18.40 -3.77 -20.79
CA THR A 142 18.45 -4.07 -22.23
C THR A 142 17.13 -3.72 -22.88
N PHE A 143 17.14 -2.68 -23.73
CA PHE A 143 15.99 -2.24 -24.51
C PHE A 143 16.13 -2.75 -25.96
N THR A 144 15.25 -3.66 -26.36
CA THR A 144 15.29 -4.30 -27.68
C THR A 144 14.39 -3.59 -28.69
N SER A 145 14.57 -3.89 -29.98
CA SER A 145 13.68 -3.39 -31.03
C SER A 145 12.24 -3.88 -30.89
N GLU A 146 12.02 -5.07 -30.32
CA GLU A 146 10.67 -5.60 -30.05
C GLU A 146 9.97 -4.79 -28.95
N MET A 147 10.70 -4.41 -27.89
CA MET A 147 10.17 -3.54 -26.84
C MET A 147 9.77 -2.17 -27.39
N ALA A 148 10.52 -1.65 -28.36
CA ALA A 148 10.24 -0.37 -29.00
C ALA A 148 8.97 -0.34 -29.85
N GLU A 149 8.28 -1.47 -30.06
CA GLU A 149 6.99 -1.51 -30.77
C GLU A 149 5.80 -1.12 -29.88
N LYS A 150 5.99 -1.03 -28.56
CA LYS A 150 4.93 -0.77 -27.56
C LYS A 150 5.32 0.34 -26.61
N PHE A 151 4.34 1.13 -26.17
CA PHE A 151 4.53 2.14 -25.11
C PHE A 151 4.44 1.54 -23.69
N TYR A 152 4.16 0.24 -23.59
CA TYR A 152 3.94 -0.48 -22.34
C TYR A 152 4.74 -1.79 -22.33
N HIS A 153 5.04 -2.25 -21.12
CA HIS A 153 5.59 -3.59 -20.91
C HIS A 153 4.49 -4.64 -20.90
N GLU A 154 4.70 -5.73 -21.61
CA GLU A 154 3.72 -6.83 -21.70
C GLU A 154 4.16 -8.01 -20.84
N ILE A 155 3.38 -8.34 -19.82
CA ILE A 155 3.47 -9.61 -19.09
C ILE A 155 2.32 -10.51 -19.54
N ARG A 156 2.65 -11.66 -20.09
CA ARG A 156 1.67 -12.63 -20.56
C ARG A 156 1.22 -13.52 -19.42
N LEU A 157 -0.07 -13.43 -19.09
CA LEU A 157 -0.67 -14.26 -18.05
C LEU A 157 -0.67 -15.75 -18.43
N ASN A 158 -0.51 -16.59 -17.42
CA ASN A 158 -0.63 -18.03 -17.51
C ASN A 158 -2.02 -18.41 -18.06
N MET A 159 -2.03 -19.33 -19.02
CA MET A 159 -3.27 -19.84 -19.62
C MET A 159 -3.82 -21.07 -18.90
N ASN A 160 -3.06 -21.65 -17.97
CA ASN A 160 -3.46 -22.82 -17.20
C ASN A 160 -4.30 -22.43 -15.98
N VAL A 161 -5.57 -22.10 -16.20
CA VAL A 161 -6.58 -21.85 -15.15
C VAL A 161 -7.32 -23.14 -14.77
N PRO A 162 -7.93 -23.25 -13.56
CA PRO A 162 -8.57 -24.49 -13.10
C PRO A 162 -9.73 -24.97 -13.98
N ASP A 163 -10.49 -24.05 -14.58
CA ASP A 163 -11.58 -24.35 -15.51
C ASP A 163 -11.47 -23.46 -16.76
N ALA A 164 -10.88 -24.00 -17.83
CA ALA A 164 -10.69 -23.29 -19.08
C ALA A 164 -12.00 -22.94 -19.83
N SER A 165 -13.17 -23.41 -19.37
CA SER A 165 -14.47 -23.03 -19.93
C SER A 165 -15.01 -21.70 -19.38
N ILE A 166 -14.37 -21.15 -18.33
CA ILE A 166 -14.74 -19.90 -17.68
C ILE A 166 -13.71 -18.82 -18.04
N THR A 167 -14.17 -17.58 -18.19
CA THR A 167 -13.29 -16.42 -18.35
C THR A 167 -12.79 -15.95 -16.99
N TYR A 168 -11.47 -15.87 -16.84
CA TYR A 168 -10.81 -15.30 -15.66
C TYR A 168 -10.18 -13.98 -16.05
N SER A 169 -10.60 -12.90 -15.42
CA SER A 169 -10.12 -11.54 -15.68
C SER A 169 -9.07 -11.14 -14.65
N PRO A 170 -7.93 -10.55 -15.05
CA PRO A 170 -7.02 -9.92 -14.11
C PRO A 170 -7.71 -8.72 -13.44
N ASP A 171 -7.38 -8.50 -12.17
CA ASP A 171 -7.96 -7.47 -11.31
C ASP A 171 -6.84 -6.86 -10.44
N ASP A 172 -7.02 -6.73 -9.12
CA ASP A 172 -6.03 -6.14 -8.20
C ASP A 172 -4.63 -6.77 -8.27
N ILE A 173 -3.59 -5.93 -8.19
CA ILE A 173 -2.18 -6.31 -8.18
C ILE A 173 -1.50 -5.85 -6.88
N GLN A 174 -0.57 -6.65 -6.38
CA GLN A 174 0.44 -6.27 -5.38
C GLN A 174 1.84 -6.50 -5.94
N LEU A 175 2.81 -5.75 -5.44
CA LEU A 175 4.22 -5.86 -5.80
C LEU A 175 5.04 -6.25 -4.58
N GLY A 176 6.05 -7.08 -4.76
CA GLY A 176 6.98 -7.47 -3.70
C GLY A 176 8.20 -8.16 -4.27
N ASP A 177 9.34 -8.02 -3.60
CA ASP A 177 10.54 -8.79 -3.92
C ASP A 177 10.37 -10.20 -3.33
N LEU A 178 10.13 -11.19 -4.18
CA LEU A 178 9.79 -12.56 -3.76
C LEU A 178 11.02 -13.48 -3.74
N ASP A 179 12.12 -13.08 -4.37
CA ASP A 179 13.34 -13.90 -4.47
C ASP A 179 14.65 -13.21 -4.05
N GLY A 180 14.56 -11.96 -3.60
CA GLY A 180 15.62 -11.21 -2.93
C GLY A 180 16.63 -10.62 -3.91
N ASP A 181 16.27 -10.47 -5.18
CA ASP A 181 17.15 -9.95 -6.22
C ASP A 181 17.06 -8.41 -6.39
N GLY A 182 16.15 -7.75 -5.66
CA GLY A 182 15.92 -6.30 -5.68
C GLY A 182 14.97 -5.82 -6.78
N GLU A 183 14.54 -6.70 -7.69
CA GLU A 183 13.44 -6.46 -8.60
C GLU A 183 12.12 -6.93 -7.98
N LEU A 184 11.02 -6.21 -8.28
CA LEU A 184 9.73 -6.58 -7.73
C LEU A 184 9.02 -7.54 -8.69
N GLU A 185 8.48 -8.63 -8.17
CA GLU A 185 7.50 -9.44 -8.88
C GLU A 185 6.11 -8.81 -8.78
N ILE A 186 5.26 -9.22 -9.73
CA ILE A 186 3.84 -8.90 -9.74
C ILE A 186 3.07 -10.12 -9.24
N VAL A 187 2.30 -9.95 -8.17
CA VAL A 187 1.22 -10.89 -7.85
C VAL A 187 -0.09 -10.27 -8.29
N VAL A 188 -0.84 -11.00 -9.11
CA VAL A 188 -2.13 -10.59 -9.64
C VAL A 188 -3.25 -11.44 -9.07
N LYS A 189 -4.33 -10.78 -8.65
CA LYS A 189 -5.62 -11.41 -8.39
C LYS A 189 -6.34 -11.58 -9.72
N ARG A 190 -6.75 -12.81 -10.01
CA ARG A 190 -7.52 -13.13 -11.21
C ARG A 190 -8.82 -13.80 -10.81
N GLU A 191 -9.94 -13.25 -11.25
CA GLU A 191 -11.26 -13.73 -10.80
C GLU A 191 -12.24 -14.00 -11.96
N PRO A 192 -13.14 -15.00 -11.78
CA PRO A 192 -14.12 -15.36 -12.80
C PRO A 192 -15.36 -14.44 -12.81
N TYR A 193 -15.63 -13.73 -11.70
CA TYR A 193 -16.75 -12.82 -11.53
C TYR A 193 -16.52 -11.94 -10.29
N ASP A 194 -17.18 -10.79 -10.24
CA ASP A 194 -17.22 -9.96 -9.02
C ASP A 194 -18.52 -10.22 -8.24
N GLY A 195 -18.42 -11.01 -7.17
CA GLY A 195 -19.55 -11.38 -6.31
C GLY A 195 -20.15 -10.24 -5.49
N ALA A 196 -19.49 -9.08 -5.41
CA ALA A 196 -20.06 -7.87 -4.82
C ALA A 196 -21.18 -7.31 -5.70
N ASN A 197 -20.99 -7.35 -7.02
CA ASN A 197 -21.92 -6.84 -8.03
C ASN A 197 -22.81 -7.93 -8.65
N GLN A 198 -22.38 -9.19 -8.56
CA GLN A 198 -23.06 -10.34 -9.18
C GLN A 198 -23.47 -11.35 -8.10
N GLY A 199 -24.71 -11.21 -7.59
CA GLY A 199 -25.32 -12.18 -6.67
C GLY A 199 -25.53 -13.55 -7.32
N GLY A 200 -25.71 -14.60 -6.52
CA GLY A 200 -26.11 -15.93 -6.99
C GLY A 200 -24.98 -16.95 -7.11
N TRP A 201 -25.32 -18.11 -7.69
CA TRP A 201 -24.37 -19.21 -7.87
C TRP A 201 -23.46 -18.96 -9.06
N ASN A 202 -22.15 -19.00 -8.82
CA ASN A 202 -21.13 -18.88 -9.84
C ASN A 202 -20.10 -20.01 -9.71
N ASN A 203 -19.49 -20.37 -10.84
CA ASN A 203 -18.41 -21.36 -10.93
C ASN A 203 -17.05 -20.65 -11.03
N GLY A 204 -15.98 -21.43 -10.86
CA GLY A 204 -14.62 -20.92 -10.79
C GLY A 204 -14.26 -20.41 -9.39
N SER A 205 -12.99 -20.07 -9.21
CA SER A 205 -12.40 -19.63 -7.95
C SER A 205 -11.45 -18.46 -8.19
N THR A 206 -11.25 -17.59 -7.21
CA THR A 206 -10.22 -16.55 -7.33
C THR A 206 -8.83 -17.17 -7.30
N LEU A 207 -7.95 -16.68 -8.17
CA LEU A 207 -6.54 -17.09 -8.27
C LEU A 207 -5.64 -15.94 -7.81
N LEU A 208 -4.53 -16.28 -7.16
CA LEU A 208 -3.39 -15.39 -6.92
C LEU A 208 -2.21 -15.97 -7.68
N GLU A 209 -1.67 -15.21 -8.64
CA GLU A 209 -0.62 -15.67 -9.55
C GLU A 209 0.59 -14.74 -9.48
N ALA A 210 1.80 -15.28 -9.38
CA ALA A 210 3.04 -14.52 -9.31
C ALA A 210 3.84 -14.59 -10.63
N TYR A 211 4.38 -13.45 -11.05
CA TYR A 211 5.18 -13.30 -12.26
C TYR A 211 6.38 -12.39 -12.01
N LYS A 212 7.55 -12.77 -12.54
CA LYS A 212 8.66 -11.82 -12.71
C LYS A 212 8.31 -10.78 -13.76
N MET A 213 9.01 -9.64 -13.72
CA MET A 213 8.85 -8.59 -14.72
C MET A 213 9.10 -9.08 -16.14
N ASP A 214 9.98 -10.07 -16.38
CA ASP A 214 10.20 -10.65 -17.71
C ASP A 214 9.05 -11.56 -18.23
N GLY A 215 8.01 -11.76 -17.42
CA GLY A 215 6.86 -12.61 -17.73
C GLY A 215 7.02 -14.07 -17.28
N THR A 216 8.10 -14.43 -16.61
CA THR A 216 8.27 -15.76 -16.00
C THR A 216 7.19 -15.99 -14.95
N PHE A 217 6.30 -16.95 -15.22
CA PHE A 217 5.32 -17.43 -14.24
C PHE A 217 6.01 -18.23 -13.13
N LEU A 218 5.76 -17.86 -11.88
CA LEU A 218 6.36 -18.51 -10.71
C LEU A 218 5.43 -19.57 -10.11
N TRP A 219 4.22 -19.17 -9.72
CA TRP A 219 3.25 -20.06 -9.08
C TRP A 219 1.83 -19.49 -9.14
N GLN A 220 0.86 -20.35 -8.80
CA GLN A 220 -0.55 -20.02 -8.69
C GLN A 220 -1.13 -20.63 -7.41
N ILE A 221 -1.82 -19.82 -6.63
CA ILE A 221 -2.68 -20.24 -5.52
C ILE A 221 -4.13 -20.14 -6.00
N ASP A 222 -4.88 -21.23 -5.87
CA ASP A 222 -6.31 -21.30 -6.16
C ASP A 222 -7.07 -21.26 -4.83
N LEU A 223 -7.85 -20.21 -4.57
CA LEU A 223 -8.53 -20.03 -3.29
C LEU A 223 -9.66 -21.04 -3.05
N GLY A 224 -10.09 -21.75 -4.11
CA GLY A 224 -11.12 -22.77 -4.04
C GLY A 224 -12.54 -22.21 -3.91
N ILE A 225 -13.52 -23.10 -3.95
CA ILE A 225 -14.95 -22.76 -4.03
C ILE A 225 -15.53 -22.12 -2.76
N ASN A 226 -14.83 -22.22 -1.63
CA ASN A 226 -15.29 -21.74 -0.34
C ASN A 226 -14.84 -20.30 -0.02
N ILE A 227 -14.04 -19.70 -0.91
CA ILE A 227 -13.78 -18.26 -0.94
C ILE A 227 -14.52 -17.68 -2.13
N ARG A 228 -15.53 -16.85 -1.87
CA ARG A 228 -16.30 -16.18 -2.92
C ARG A 228 -15.42 -15.14 -3.63
N SER A 229 -15.55 -15.02 -4.95
CA SER A 229 -14.86 -13.98 -5.72
C SER A 229 -15.54 -12.63 -5.58
N GLY A 230 -14.79 -11.54 -5.76
CA GLY A 230 -15.29 -10.17 -5.74
C GLY A 230 -14.56 -9.23 -4.77
N SER A 231 -14.83 -7.94 -4.97
CA SER A 231 -14.09 -6.80 -4.41
C SER A 231 -14.03 -6.75 -2.88
N HIS A 232 -14.97 -7.38 -2.18
CA HIS A 232 -15.05 -7.35 -0.70
C HIS A 232 -14.59 -8.65 -0.04
N TYR A 233 -14.22 -9.66 -0.82
CA TYR A 233 -13.95 -11.02 -0.31
C TYR A 233 -12.47 -11.33 -0.21
N THR A 234 -11.73 -11.13 -1.29
CA THR A 234 -10.30 -11.45 -1.35
C THR A 234 -9.51 -10.16 -1.39
N SER A 235 -8.92 -9.83 -0.25
CA SER A 235 -7.78 -8.94 -0.14
C SER A 235 -6.55 -9.79 0.22
N TYR A 236 -5.39 -9.38 -0.26
CA TYR A 236 -4.10 -10.03 0.02
C TYR A 236 -3.03 -8.95 0.14
N ILE A 237 -1.97 -9.25 0.87
CA ILE A 237 -0.82 -8.35 1.05
C ILE A 237 0.48 -9.12 0.83
N LEU A 238 1.44 -8.44 0.18
CA LEU A 238 2.82 -8.89 0.08
C LEU A 238 3.68 -8.08 1.02
N TYR A 239 4.45 -8.74 1.87
CA TYR A 239 5.40 -8.06 2.74
C TYR A 239 6.41 -9.05 3.33
N ASP A 240 7.62 -8.60 3.61
CA ASP A 240 8.63 -9.35 4.37
C ASP A 240 8.31 -9.25 5.87
N PHE A 241 7.53 -10.23 6.36
CA PHE A 241 7.03 -10.26 7.74
C PHE A 241 8.01 -10.86 8.74
N ASP A 242 8.91 -11.75 8.31
CA ASP A 242 9.88 -12.40 9.22
C ASP A 242 11.28 -11.77 9.18
N GLY A 243 11.52 -10.93 8.19
CA GLY A 243 12.69 -10.10 8.09
C GLY A 243 13.86 -10.72 7.34
N ASP A 244 13.64 -11.74 6.52
CA ASP A 244 14.68 -12.45 5.77
C ASP A 244 15.05 -11.81 4.42
N GLY A 245 14.31 -10.76 4.00
CA GLY A 245 14.52 -10.05 2.74
C GLY A 245 13.65 -10.56 1.58
N LEU A 246 12.79 -11.55 1.82
CA LEU A 246 11.82 -12.06 0.86
C LEU A 246 10.41 -11.73 1.34
N CYS A 247 9.53 -11.29 0.45
CA CYS A 247 8.15 -11.07 0.84
C CYS A 247 7.39 -12.39 1.01
N GLU A 248 6.58 -12.51 2.05
CA GLU A 248 5.47 -13.46 2.15
C GLU A 248 4.20 -12.89 1.50
N ILE A 249 3.25 -13.78 1.24
CA ILE A 249 1.86 -13.42 0.90
C ILE A 249 0.90 -13.88 1.99
N ALA A 250 0.08 -12.96 2.50
CA ALA A 250 -0.98 -13.25 3.46
C ALA A 250 -2.37 -12.98 2.86
N PHE A 251 -3.32 -13.88 3.11
CA PHE A 251 -4.68 -13.81 2.59
C PHE A 251 -5.65 -14.71 3.35
N ARG A 252 -6.96 -14.48 3.17
CA ARG A 252 -8.00 -15.36 3.70
C ARG A 252 -8.10 -16.64 2.87
N SER A 253 -8.07 -17.79 3.53
CA SER A 253 -8.20 -19.11 2.91
C SER A 253 -9.32 -19.93 3.57
N SER A 254 -9.68 -21.05 2.96
CA SER A 254 -10.65 -22.00 3.49
C SER A 254 -10.36 -23.40 2.98
N GLU A 255 -11.14 -24.38 3.40
CA GLU A 255 -11.13 -25.70 2.80
C GLU A 255 -11.28 -25.61 1.28
N GLY A 256 -10.47 -26.35 0.53
CA GLY A 256 -10.41 -26.27 -0.92
C GLY A 256 -9.37 -25.29 -1.47
N THR A 257 -8.79 -24.40 -0.66
CA THR A 257 -7.65 -23.60 -1.10
C THR A 257 -6.48 -24.53 -1.45
N LYS A 258 -5.89 -24.33 -2.63
CA LYS A 258 -4.75 -25.06 -3.17
C LYS A 258 -3.55 -24.13 -3.34
N PHE A 259 -2.44 -24.47 -2.68
CA PHE A 259 -1.21 -23.67 -2.65
C PHE A 259 -0.31 -23.92 -3.87
N GLY A 260 0.79 -23.15 -3.98
CA GLY A 260 1.75 -23.24 -5.08
C GLY A 260 2.44 -24.60 -5.22
N ASP A 261 2.58 -25.37 -4.13
CA ASP A 261 3.07 -26.76 -4.16
C ASP A 261 1.98 -27.81 -4.45
N GLY A 262 0.75 -27.38 -4.67
CA GLY A 262 -0.41 -28.21 -4.97
C GLY A 262 -1.08 -28.84 -3.74
N LYS A 263 -0.62 -28.57 -2.51
CA LYS A 263 -1.35 -29.00 -1.31
C LYS A 263 -2.69 -28.28 -1.20
N VAL A 264 -3.69 -29.00 -0.70
CA VAL A 264 -5.06 -28.51 -0.56
C VAL A 264 -5.47 -28.53 0.92
N ILE A 265 -6.12 -27.47 1.38
CA ILE A 265 -6.78 -27.47 2.69
C ILE A 265 -7.97 -28.42 2.64
N THR A 266 -8.01 -29.41 3.53
CA THR A 266 -9.07 -30.43 3.58
C THR A 266 -9.62 -30.55 4.99
N ASP A 267 -10.79 -31.17 5.11
CA ASP A 267 -11.32 -31.58 6.41
C ASP A 267 -10.45 -32.67 7.08
N ALA A 268 -10.82 -33.07 8.29
CA ALA A 268 -10.10 -34.10 9.05
C ALA A 268 -10.06 -35.48 8.37
N TYR A 269 -10.84 -35.69 7.31
CA TYR A 269 -10.92 -36.94 6.53
C TYR A 269 -10.31 -36.81 5.13
N GLY A 270 -9.73 -35.65 4.79
CA GLY A 270 -9.10 -35.40 3.50
C GLY A 270 -10.06 -34.98 2.38
N ASN A 271 -11.29 -34.54 2.71
CA ASN A 271 -12.27 -34.08 1.72
C ASN A 271 -12.30 -32.55 1.61
N VAL A 272 -12.86 -32.06 0.50
CA VAL A 272 -13.26 -30.66 0.32
C VAL A 272 -14.78 -30.60 0.26
N ASN A 273 -15.38 -29.97 1.26
CA ASN A 273 -16.79 -29.71 1.43
C ASN A 273 -17.17 -28.43 0.68
N ASP A 274 -18.38 -28.40 0.10
CA ASP A 274 -18.90 -27.23 -0.60
C ASP A 274 -19.87 -26.46 0.31
N TYR A 275 -19.38 -25.38 0.92
CA TYR A 275 -20.14 -24.55 1.86
C TYR A 275 -21.01 -23.49 1.19
N ARG A 276 -21.06 -23.45 -0.16
CA ARG A 276 -21.91 -22.50 -0.88
C ARG A 276 -23.38 -22.81 -0.66
N ILE A 277 -24.12 -21.78 -0.33
CA ILE A 277 -25.57 -21.85 -0.11
C ILE A 277 -26.27 -22.19 -1.42
N ARG A 278 -27.16 -23.19 -1.38
CA ARG A 278 -28.00 -23.63 -2.51
C ARG A 278 -29.43 -23.08 -2.45
N GLN A 279 -29.73 -22.35 -1.39
CA GLN A 279 -31.04 -21.75 -1.14
C GLN A 279 -31.33 -20.67 -2.20
N THR A 280 -32.45 -20.77 -2.90
CA THR A 280 -32.83 -19.85 -3.97
C THR A 280 -33.95 -18.87 -3.58
N ASP A 281 -34.67 -19.15 -2.49
CA ASP A 281 -35.53 -18.16 -1.86
C ASP A 281 -34.68 -17.06 -1.24
N ALA A 282 -34.95 -15.83 -1.64
CA ALA A 282 -34.13 -14.68 -1.33
C ALA A 282 -34.53 -14.09 0.04
N VAL A 283 -34.34 -14.87 1.10
CA VAL A 283 -34.70 -14.48 2.47
C VAL A 283 -33.54 -14.71 3.44
N GLY A 284 -33.38 -13.77 4.38
CA GLY A 284 -32.45 -13.92 5.51
C GLY A 284 -32.81 -15.11 6.41
N TRP A 285 -31.81 -15.71 7.06
CA TRP A 285 -31.96 -16.94 7.84
C TRP A 285 -32.72 -16.80 9.16
N TYR A 286 -32.98 -15.57 9.62
CA TYR A 286 -33.71 -15.29 10.85
C TYR A 286 -34.89 -14.34 10.64
N SER A 287 -34.61 -13.16 10.08
CA SER A 287 -35.57 -12.08 9.89
C SER A 287 -36.61 -12.39 8.81
N GLY A 288 -36.28 -13.27 7.87
CA GLY A 288 -37.05 -13.48 6.65
C GLY A 288 -37.07 -12.25 5.72
N ALA A 289 -36.16 -11.29 5.94
CA ALA A 289 -36.07 -10.08 5.11
C ALA A 289 -35.81 -10.48 3.65
N SER A 290 -36.61 -9.90 2.75
CA SER A 290 -36.41 -10.09 1.31
C SER A 290 -35.10 -9.44 0.90
N ILE A 291 -34.22 -10.24 0.29
CA ILE A 291 -32.95 -9.83 -0.30
C ILE A 291 -32.97 -10.19 -1.78
N ASN A 292 -31.87 -9.94 -2.50
CA ASN A 292 -31.78 -10.35 -3.90
C ASN A 292 -31.54 -11.87 -4.02
N THR A 293 -30.58 -12.41 -3.26
CA THR A 293 -30.30 -13.85 -3.17
C THR A 293 -29.22 -14.12 -2.12
N ILE A 294 -29.27 -15.27 -1.44
CA ILE A 294 -28.16 -15.84 -0.66
C ILE A 294 -27.49 -17.03 -1.38
N CYS A 295 -28.01 -17.42 -2.54
CA CYS A 295 -27.41 -18.51 -3.32
C CYS A 295 -25.96 -18.16 -3.68
N GLY A 296 -25.04 -19.11 -3.48
CA GLY A 296 -23.61 -18.93 -3.73
C GLY A 296 -22.83 -18.23 -2.60
N LEU A 297 -23.48 -17.67 -1.58
CA LEU A 297 -22.78 -17.16 -0.39
C LEU A 297 -22.20 -18.30 0.45
N ILE A 298 -21.17 -17.99 1.24
CA ILE A 298 -20.54 -18.91 2.19
C ILE A 298 -20.69 -18.33 3.59
N MET A 299 -21.62 -18.89 4.38
CA MET A 299 -21.91 -18.45 5.76
C MET A 299 -21.64 -19.55 6.79
N GLU A 300 -21.07 -20.66 6.35
CA GLU A 300 -20.69 -21.83 7.14
C GLU A 300 -19.33 -22.35 6.66
N GLY A 301 -18.71 -23.24 7.43
CA GLY A 301 -17.39 -23.78 7.12
C GLY A 301 -16.25 -23.01 7.80
N PRO A 302 -15.04 -23.59 7.83
CA PRO A 302 -13.88 -22.96 8.44
C PRO A 302 -13.36 -21.81 7.57
N GLU A 303 -12.84 -20.77 8.21
CA GLU A 303 -12.16 -19.65 7.56
C GLU A 303 -10.82 -19.45 8.24
N TYR A 304 -9.77 -19.27 7.46
CA TYR A 304 -8.42 -19.10 7.96
C TYR A 304 -7.79 -17.83 7.39
N ILE A 305 -6.73 -17.37 8.05
CA ILE A 305 -5.72 -16.49 7.47
C ILE A 305 -4.48 -17.35 7.25
N SER A 306 -4.12 -17.54 5.98
CA SER A 306 -2.89 -18.25 5.59
C SER A 306 -1.81 -17.23 5.26
N ILE A 307 -0.57 -17.57 5.61
CA ILE A 307 0.64 -16.89 5.14
C ILE A 307 1.53 -17.90 4.42
N CYS A 308 1.99 -17.52 3.24
CA CYS A 308 2.77 -18.36 2.34
C CYS A 308 4.07 -17.66 1.97
N ARG A 309 5.11 -18.42 1.65
CA ARG A 309 6.33 -17.86 1.06
C ARG A 309 5.99 -17.24 -0.28
N GLY A 310 6.40 -16.00 -0.51
CA GLY A 310 6.17 -15.34 -1.78
C GLY A 310 6.96 -15.97 -2.92
N TYR A 311 8.15 -16.53 -2.68
CA TYR A 311 8.96 -17.17 -3.71
C TYR A 311 8.25 -18.30 -4.48
N ASP A 312 7.52 -19.16 -3.78
CA ASP A 312 6.94 -20.38 -4.38
C ASP A 312 5.49 -20.69 -3.96
N GLY A 313 4.82 -19.75 -3.29
CA GLY A 313 3.41 -19.86 -2.91
C GLY A 313 3.11 -21.00 -1.94
N ARG A 314 4.11 -21.52 -1.20
CA ARG A 314 3.92 -22.58 -0.20
C ARG A 314 3.45 -22.02 1.13
N GLU A 315 2.42 -22.64 1.71
CA GLU A 315 1.93 -22.31 3.04
C GLU A 315 3.04 -22.49 4.09
N ILE A 316 3.32 -21.42 4.83
CA ILE A 316 4.15 -21.46 6.03
C ILE A 316 3.28 -21.92 7.19
N THR A 317 2.15 -21.23 7.39
CA THR A 317 1.22 -21.48 8.49
C THR A 317 -0.14 -20.82 8.23
N ARG A 318 -1.11 -21.14 9.09
CA ARG A 318 -2.42 -20.49 9.11
C ARG A 318 -3.02 -20.46 10.51
N VAL A 319 -3.93 -19.51 10.74
CA VAL A 319 -4.76 -19.39 11.95
C VAL A 319 -6.21 -19.20 11.58
N ASP A 320 -7.13 -19.43 12.52
CA ASP A 320 -8.55 -19.12 12.31
C ASP A 320 -8.73 -17.62 12.03
N ASN A 321 -9.58 -17.29 11.05
CA ASN A 321 -9.96 -15.91 10.78
C ASN A 321 -10.85 -15.35 11.92
N ILE A 322 -11.07 -14.03 11.92
CA ILE A 322 -12.03 -13.36 12.79
C ILE A 322 -13.40 -14.08 12.69
N PRO A 323 -13.93 -14.65 13.79
CA PRO A 323 -15.09 -15.51 13.73
C PRO A 323 -16.36 -14.71 13.47
N ARG A 324 -17.32 -15.32 12.75
CA ARG A 324 -18.69 -14.77 12.60
C ARG A 324 -19.43 -14.64 13.94
N GLY A 325 -19.05 -15.45 14.93
CA GLY A 325 -19.76 -15.56 16.20
C GLY A 325 -21.09 -16.33 16.10
N GLY A 326 -21.76 -16.49 17.23
CA GLY A 326 -23.00 -17.25 17.37
C GLY A 326 -22.82 -18.76 17.49
N SER A 327 -23.84 -19.45 18.01
CA SER A 327 -23.85 -20.93 18.13
C SER A 327 -25.24 -21.51 17.88
N GLY A 328 -25.32 -22.83 17.71
CA GLY A 328 -26.60 -23.54 17.52
C GLY A 328 -27.06 -23.59 16.05
N SER A 329 -28.37 -23.54 15.83
CA SER A 329 -28.99 -23.65 14.50
C SER A 329 -28.66 -22.46 13.59
N LYS A 330 -28.89 -22.61 12.28
CA LYS A 330 -28.73 -21.51 11.30
C LYS A 330 -29.47 -20.25 11.73
N ALA A 331 -30.74 -20.38 12.11
CA ALA A 331 -31.55 -19.26 12.60
C ALA A 331 -31.01 -18.63 13.90
N SER A 332 -30.43 -19.43 14.82
CA SER A 332 -29.88 -18.90 16.07
C SER A 332 -28.61 -18.08 15.83
N ARG A 333 -27.73 -18.55 14.93
CA ARG A 333 -26.55 -17.80 14.53
C ARG A 333 -26.92 -16.55 13.74
N ALA A 334 -27.85 -16.67 12.80
CA ALA A 334 -28.34 -15.56 12.00
C ALA A 334 -29.01 -14.46 12.85
N LYS A 335 -29.72 -14.83 13.92
CA LYS A 335 -30.22 -13.86 14.90
C LYS A 335 -29.07 -13.10 15.56
N TYR A 336 -28.05 -13.81 16.04
CA TYR A 336 -26.87 -13.18 16.62
C TYR A 336 -26.18 -12.25 15.60
N TRP A 337 -26.03 -12.67 14.35
CA TRP A 337 -25.43 -11.84 13.29
C TRP A 337 -26.25 -10.58 13.00
N SER A 338 -27.58 -10.67 13.03
CA SER A 338 -28.46 -9.51 12.85
C SER A 338 -28.22 -8.43 13.91
N GLU A 339 -27.96 -8.84 15.15
CA GLU A 339 -27.72 -7.94 16.28
C GLU A 339 -26.28 -7.42 16.29
N TYR A 340 -25.32 -8.28 15.95
CA TYR A 340 -23.90 -8.01 16.05
C TYR A 340 -23.35 -7.35 14.77
N TRP A 341 -23.45 -8.02 13.62
CA TRP A 341 -22.97 -7.50 12.33
C TRP A 341 -23.97 -6.58 11.62
N GLY A 342 -25.23 -6.55 12.04
CA GLY A 342 -26.27 -5.70 11.47
C GLY A 342 -27.06 -6.33 10.31
N ASP A 343 -26.83 -7.60 9.98
CA ASP A 343 -27.71 -8.39 9.11
C ASP A 343 -27.60 -9.91 9.35
N ASP A 344 -28.56 -10.65 8.81
CA ASP A 344 -28.73 -12.10 9.00
C ASP A 344 -28.51 -12.91 7.71
N TYR A 345 -27.95 -12.27 6.68
CA TYR A 345 -27.76 -12.82 5.33
C TYR A 345 -26.33 -12.68 4.81
N GLY A 346 -25.42 -12.13 5.61
CA GLY A 346 -23.98 -12.26 5.41
C GLY A 346 -23.32 -11.15 4.60
N ASN A 347 -23.98 -10.02 4.41
CA ASN A 347 -23.39 -8.90 3.68
C ASN A 347 -22.35 -8.18 4.56
N ARG A 348 -22.75 -7.71 5.75
CA ARG A 348 -21.90 -6.89 6.62
C ARG A 348 -20.77 -7.67 7.25
N MET A 349 -21.01 -8.94 7.59
CA MET A 349 -19.95 -9.79 8.15
C MET A 349 -18.91 -10.23 7.12
N ASP A 350 -19.17 -10.09 5.82
CA ASP A 350 -18.24 -10.48 4.75
C ASP A 350 -17.60 -9.26 4.07
N ARG A 351 -17.13 -8.32 4.90
CA ARG A 351 -16.31 -7.17 4.50
C ARG A 351 -14.94 -7.35 5.12
N PHE A 352 -13.92 -7.62 4.30
CA PHE A 352 -12.58 -7.98 4.77
C PHE A 352 -11.54 -7.07 4.17
N PHE A 353 -10.55 -6.71 4.97
CA PHE A 353 -9.36 -6.02 4.52
C PHE A 353 -8.14 -6.62 5.23
N ILE A 354 -6.99 -6.49 4.59
CA ILE A 354 -5.71 -7.00 5.08
C ILE A 354 -4.64 -5.97 4.79
N GLY A 355 -3.62 -5.92 5.64
CA GLY A 355 -2.55 -4.94 5.53
C GLY A 355 -1.43 -5.22 6.51
N VAL A 356 -0.51 -4.28 6.63
CA VAL A 356 0.74 -4.42 7.35
C VAL A 356 0.99 -3.17 8.19
N ALA A 357 1.52 -3.32 9.40
CA ALA A 357 1.85 -2.21 10.28
C ALA A 357 3.10 -2.50 11.12
N TYR A 358 3.95 -1.50 11.31
CA TYR A 358 5.07 -1.53 12.24
C TYR A 358 4.65 -1.08 13.64
N LEU A 359 3.98 -1.98 14.36
CA LEU A 359 3.45 -1.74 15.71
C LEU A 359 4.52 -1.69 16.82
N ASP A 360 5.78 -1.94 16.48
CA ASP A 360 6.92 -1.90 17.42
C ASP A 360 7.95 -0.81 17.05
N GLY A 361 7.71 -0.06 15.98
CA GLY A 361 8.63 0.95 15.47
C GLY A 361 8.74 0.93 13.94
N ILE A 362 8.36 2.02 13.29
CA ILE A 362 8.54 2.20 11.85
C ILE A 362 10.03 2.14 11.45
N PRO A 363 10.35 1.78 10.21
CA PRO A 363 11.73 1.84 9.73
C PRO A 363 12.32 3.24 9.88
N ASP A 364 13.60 3.31 10.22
CA ASP A 364 14.29 4.58 10.47
C ASP A 364 14.06 5.59 9.32
N GLU A 365 13.64 6.79 9.68
CA GLU A 365 13.23 7.79 8.70
C GLU A 365 14.36 8.29 7.82
N ALA A 366 15.63 8.16 8.22
CA ALA A 366 16.77 8.60 7.43
C ALA A 366 17.31 7.48 6.53
N THR A 367 17.33 6.25 7.03
CA THR A 367 18.04 5.12 6.40
C THR A 367 17.10 4.07 5.82
N GLY A 368 15.85 4.00 6.28
CA GLY A 368 14.89 2.96 5.93
C GLY A 368 15.18 1.60 6.60
N VAL A 369 16.17 1.54 7.50
CA VAL A 369 16.50 0.31 8.22
C VAL A 369 15.40 0.01 9.23
N ARG A 370 14.77 -1.15 9.12
CA ARG A 370 13.80 -1.62 10.12
C ARG A 370 14.49 -1.98 11.43
N THR A 371 13.80 -1.77 12.54
CA THR A 371 14.25 -2.18 13.88
C THR A 371 13.39 -3.28 14.49
N SER A 372 12.20 -3.51 13.93
CA SER A 372 11.29 -4.60 14.26
C SER A 372 10.73 -5.21 12.98
N ASN A 373 10.13 -6.41 13.13
CA ASN A 373 9.33 -7.00 12.09
C ASN A 373 7.92 -6.41 12.11
N PRO A 374 7.27 -6.27 10.95
CA PRO A 374 5.91 -5.76 10.88
C PRO A 374 4.89 -6.82 11.32
N SER A 375 3.74 -6.35 11.79
CA SER A 375 2.58 -7.18 12.10
C SER A 375 1.60 -7.22 10.91
N LEU A 376 0.97 -8.37 10.73
CA LEU A 376 -0.15 -8.56 9.81
C LEU A 376 -1.45 -8.05 10.44
N ILE A 377 -2.15 -7.18 9.73
CA ILE A 377 -3.42 -6.60 10.16
C ILE A 377 -4.55 -7.22 9.33
N ILE A 378 -5.56 -7.77 9.99
CA ILE A 378 -6.77 -8.32 9.35
C ILE A 378 -8.01 -7.64 9.92
N SER A 379 -9.04 -7.46 9.09
CA SER A 379 -10.32 -6.91 9.54
C SER A 379 -11.54 -7.71 9.08
N ARG A 380 -12.64 -7.51 9.81
CA ARG A 380 -13.97 -8.04 9.47
C ARG A 380 -15.05 -7.03 9.84
N GLY A 381 -15.94 -6.70 8.90
CA GLY A 381 -17.05 -5.78 9.08
C GLY A 381 -16.65 -4.32 8.88
N ILE A 382 -17.63 -3.49 8.48
CA ILE A 382 -17.45 -2.02 8.31
C ILE A 382 -18.70 -1.20 8.65
N TYR A 383 -19.91 -1.72 8.38
CA TYR A 383 -21.16 -0.95 8.42
C TYR A 383 -21.90 -0.97 9.77
N HIS A 384 -21.47 -1.80 10.72
CA HIS A 384 -22.08 -1.89 12.06
C HIS A 384 -20.96 -2.26 13.05
N ASN A 385 -20.95 -3.50 13.56
CA ASN A 385 -19.77 -4.02 14.24
C ASN A 385 -18.67 -4.28 13.22
N TRP A 386 -17.46 -3.95 13.63
CA TRP A 386 -16.23 -4.27 12.93
C TRP A 386 -15.14 -4.65 13.93
N GLN A 387 -14.20 -5.46 13.45
CA GLN A 387 -13.08 -5.97 14.20
C GLN A 387 -11.78 -5.79 13.43
N VAL A 388 -10.69 -5.58 14.17
CA VAL A 388 -9.31 -5.59 13.65
C VAL A 388 -8.46 -6.45 14.57
N TRP A 389 -7.72 -7.40 14.00
CA TRP A 389 -6.72 -8.18 14.75
C TRP A 389 -5.34 -7.91 14.18
N ALA A 390 -4.36 -7.75 15.06
CA ALA A 390 -2.94 -7.76 14.71
C ALA A 390 -2.34 -9.13 15.00
N LEU A 391 -1.57 -9.66 14.05
CA LEU A 391 -0.91 -10.96 14.12
C LEU A 391 0.58 -10.79 13.83
N ASP A 392 1.45 -11.46 14.60
CA ASP A 392 2.88 -11.50 14.33
C ASP A 392 3.26 -12.84 13.70
N LEU A 393 4.11 -12.83 12.66
CA LEU A 393 4.78 -14.04 12.19
C LEU A 393 6.01 -14.30 13.07
N LYS A 394 5.93 -15.30 13.96
CA LYS A 394 7.01 -15.70 14.87
C LYS A 394 7.51 -17.08 14.51
N GLY A 395 8.58 -17.11 13.71
CA GLY A 395 9.01 -18.34 13.04
C GLY A 395 7.89 -18.85 12.13
N ASN A 396 7.52 -20.13 12.25
CA ASN A 396 6.49 -20.73 11.39
C ASN A 396 5.07 -20.66 11.99
N LYS A 397 4.74 -19.59 12.72
CA LYS A 397 3.43 -19.42 13.39
C LYS A 397 2.96 -17.98 13.33
N LEU A 398 1.68 -17.80 13.06
CA LEU A 398 0.98 -16.55 13.31
C LEU A 398 0.47 -16.55 14.76
N GLU A 399 0.86 -15.54 15.52
CA GLU A 399 0.42 -15.34 16.90
C GLU A 399 -0.38 -14.04 17.00
N THR A 400 -1.54 -14.07 17.66
CA THR A 400 -2.31 -12.84 17.86
C THR A 400 -1.58 -11.92 18.84
N ARG A 401 -1.30 -10.71 18.38
CA ARG A 401 -0.74 -9.62 19.19
C ARG A 401 -1.84 -8.96 20.01
N TRP A 402 -2.87 -8.44 19.35
CA TRP A 402 -4.05 -7.85 19.99
C TRP A 402 -5.29 -8.00 19.11
N LYS A 403 -6.46 -7.72 19.70
CA LYS A 403 -7.77 -7.75 19.05
C LYS A 403 -8.55 -6.52 19.46
N PHE A 404 -9.19 -5.89 18.48
CA PHE A 404 -10.11 -4.79 18.66
C PHE A 404 -11.49 -5.21 18.16
N ASP A 405 -12.52 -5.10 19.00
CA ASP A 405 -13.90 -5.42 18.64
C ASP A 405 -14.85 -4.33 19.13
N THR A 406 -15.45 -3.59 18.19
CA THR A 406 -16.33 -2.44 18.50
C THR A 406 -17.52 -2.75 19.41
N ALA A 407 -17.93 -4.01 19.53
CA ALA A 407 -18.92 -4.43 20.51
C ALA A 407 -18.48 -4.23 21.97
N GLU A 408 -17.18 -4.09 22.24
CA GLU A 408 -16.60 -3.86 23.56
C GLU A 408 -16.43 -2.36 23.89
N HIS A 409 -16.74 -1.49 22.93
CA HIS A 409 -16.53 -0.05 23.00
C HIS A 409 -17.86 0.72 23.00
N SER A 410 -17.80 2.05 23.12
CA SER A 410 -19.01 2.87 23.04
C SER A 410 -19.67 2.77 21.66
N SER A 411 -21.00 2.91 21.59
CA SER A 411 -21.74 2.80 20.32
C SER A 411 -21.33 3.83 19.26
N LYS A 412 -20.53 4.85 19.61
CA LYS A 412 -19.95 5.81 18.66
C LYS A 412 -19.00 5.13 17.67
N TRP A 413 -18.36 4.03 18.06
CA TRP A 413 -17.39 3.30 17.24
C TRP A 413 -18.03 2.45 16.13
N LEU A 414 -19.33 2.17 16.22
CA LEU A 414 -20.04 1.40 15.20
C LEU A 414 -20.09 2.18 13.88
N SER A 415 -20.03 1.47 12.76
CA SER A 415 -20.23 2.04 11.41
C SER A 415 -19.20 3.11 11.02
N MET A 416 -17.97 3.06 11.55
CA MET A 416 -16.94 4.08 11.30
C MET A 416 -16.02 3.77 10.12
N CYS A 417 -15.93 2.50 9.72
CA CYS A 417 -14.93 2.07 8.74
C CYS A 417 -15.22 2.57 7.33
N SER A 418 -14.18 2.64 6.51
CA SER A 418 -14.31 2.82 5.06
C SER A 418 -14.10 1.53 4.27
N HIS A 419 -14.29 1.57 2.95
CA HIS A 419 -13.88 0.49 2.03
C HIS A 419 -12.35 0.34 1.87
N SER A 420 -11.59 0.75 2.87
CA SER A 420 -10.17 0.48 3.08
C SER A 420 -9.79 0.93 4.49
N PHE A 421 -8.64 0.51 4.98
CA PHE A 421 -7.95 1.19 6.08
C PHE A 421 -6.62 1.76 5.58
N ARG A 422 -6.01 2.61 6.39
CA ARG A 422 -4.66 3.13 6.21
C ARG A 422 -3.85 2.84 7.46
N VAL A 423 -2.54 2.79 7.27
CA VAL A 423 -1.57 2.55 8.32
C VAL A 423 -0.54 3.66 8.22
N ALA A 424 -0.30 4.34 9.33
CA ALA A 424 0.70 5.40 9.45
C ALA A 424 0.91 5.71 10.93
N ASP A 425 2.07 6.30 11.25
CA ASP A 425 2.29 7.01 12.51
C ASP A 425 1.42 8.28 12.56
N LEU A 426 0.27 8.17 13.20
CA LEU A 426 -0.74 9.22 13.29
C LEU A 426 -0.42 10.19 14.43
N ASP A 427 0.21 9.69 15.50
CA ASP A 427 0.45 10.46 16.71
C ASP A 427 1.91 10.89 16.95
N ASP A 428 2.84 10.56 16.03
CA ASP A 428 4.27 10.93 15.99
C ASP A 428 5.09 10.26 17.10
N ASP A 429 4.72 9.04 17.49
CA ASP A 429 5.46 8.25 18.49
C ASP A 429 6.48 7.26 17.87
N GLY A 430 6.52 7.18 16.54
CA GLY A 430 7.39 6.30 15.77
C GLY A 430 6.81 4.90 15.56
N LYS A 431 5.54 4.63 15.86
CA LYS A 431 4.84 3.38 15.56
C LYS A 431 3.68 3.64 14.63
N ASP A 432 3.19 2.59 13.99
CA ASP A 432 2.05 2.69 13.09
C ASP A 432 0.72 2.48 13.82
N GLU A 433 -0.25 3.36 13.60
CA GLU A 433 -1.64 3.18 13.99
C GLU A 433 -2.51 2.72 12.82
N ILE A 434 -3.69 2.16 13.14
CA ILE A 434 -4.65 1.69 12.14
C ILE A 434 -5.77 2.72 12.00
N LEU A 435 -5.70 3.54 10.95
CA LEU A 435 -6.78 4.44 10.54
C LEU A 435 -7.82 3.67 9.73
N TYR A 436 -8.98 3.41 10.32
CA TYR A 436 -10.07 2.71 9.66
C TYR A 436 -11.29 3.62 9.47
N GLY A 437 -11.26 4.40 8.39
CA GLY A 437 -12.29 5.37 8.05
C GLY A 437 -12.32 6.53 9.04
N SER A 438 -13.36 6.56 9.85
CA SER A 438 -13.69 7.61 10.83
C SER A 438 -13.18 7.33 12.25
N ALA A 439 -12.33 6.30 12.42
CA ALA A 439 -11.75 5.92 13.69
C ALA A 439 -10.30 5.45 13.52
N ALA A 440 -9.50 5.58 14.57
CA ALA A 440 -8.12 5.13 14.63
C ALA A 440 -7.89 4.24 15.87
N ILE A 441 -7.15 3.16 15.68
CA ILE A 441 -6.70 2.23 16.73
C ILE A 441 -5.21 2.45 16.93
N ASP A 442 -4.80 2.55 18.19
CA ASP A 442 -3.42 2.75 18.60
C ASP A 442 -2.54 1.51 18.30
N ASP A 443 -1.21 1.65 18.34
CA ASP A 443 -0.26 0.58 18.00
C ASP A 443 -0.43 -0.67 18.88
N ASP A 444 -0.89 -0.47 20.11
CA ASP A 444 -1.13 -1.48 21.13
C ASP A 444 -2.53 -2.11 21.08
N GLY A 445 -3.37 -1.67 20.15
CA GLY A 445 -4.75 -2.13 19.98
C GLY A 445 -5.77 -1.40 20.84
N SER A 446 -5.41 -0.30 21.50
CA SER A 446 -6.34 0.54 22.25
C SER A 446 -7.04 1.60 21.38
N GLU A 447 -8.03 2.28 21.94
CA GLU A 447 -8.72 3.38 21.26
C GLU A 447 -7.79 4.60 21.13
N LEU A 448 -7.45 5.03 19.90
CA LEU A 448 -6.79 6.32 19.69
C LEU A 448 -7.85 7.45 19.64
N TRP A 449 -8.74 7.41 18.64
CA TRP A 449 -9.88 8.32 18.55
C TRP A 449 -10.98 7.80 17.60
N CYS A 450 -12.17 8.38 17.72
CA CYS A 450 -13.31 8.12 16.84
C CYS A 450 -14.08 9.43 16.59
N THR A 451 -14.23 9.84 15.33
CA THR A 451 -14.90 11.11 14.98
C THR A 451 -16.42 11.01 15.08
N GLY A 452 -16.99 9.87 14.72
CA GLY A 452 -18.45 9.71 14.58
C GLY A 452 -18.98 10.09 13.20
N ASN A 453 -18.12 10.34 12.21
CA ASN A 453 -18.54 10.71 10.86
C ASN A 453 -19.27 9.60 10.10
N GLY A 454 -19.17 8.34 10.54
CA GLY A 454 -19.80 7.21 9.88
C GLY A 454 -18.94 6.61 8.78
N HIS A 455 -19.57 5.77 7.96
CA HIS A 455 -18.94 5.03 6.87
C HIS A 455 -18.56 5.94 5.70
N GLY A 456 -17.53 5.55 4.94
CA GLY A 456 -17.05 6.29 3.78
C GLY A 456 -16.32 5.43 2.75
N ASP A 457 -16.10 6.02 1.57
CA ASP A 457 -15.53 5.32 0.41
C ASP A 457 -14.06 5.67 0.15
N CYS A 458 -13.67 6.89 0.49
CA CYS A 458 -12.35 7.43 0.21
C CYS A 458 -11.66 7.83 1.51
N LEU A 459 -10.40 7.42 1.64
CA LEU A 459 -9.57 7.64 2.82
C LEU A 459 -8.12 7.88 2.37
N CYS A 460 -7.63 9.08 2.59
CA CYS A 460 -6.25 9.47 2.31
C CYS A 460 -5.61 9.96 3.60
N VAL A 461 -4.39 9.53 3.89
CA VAL A 461 -3.58 10.05 5.00
C VAL A 461 -2.23 10.46 4.45
N GLY A 462 -1.71 11.59 4.90
CA GLY A 462 -0.43 12.10 4.43
C GLY A 462 -0.12 13.51 4.92
N LYS A 463 1.02 14.04 4.47
CA LYS A 463 1.44 15.40 4.79
C LYS A 463 0.85 16.39 3.78
N PHE A 464 -0.40 16.78 4.00
CA PHE A 464 -1.12 17.66 3.07
C PHE A 464 -0.97 19.15 3.39
N ILE A 465 -0.58 19.49 4.63
CA ILE A 465 -0.32 20.87 5.06
C ILE A 465 1.11 20.94 5.59
N LYS A 466 2.02 21.52 4.80
CA LYS A 466 3.47 21.51 5.04
C LYS A 466 3.86 22.04 6.42
N ASP A 467 3.28 23.17 6.82
CA ASP A 467 3.64 23.89 8.05
C ASP A 467 2.81 23.48 9.29
N ARG A 468 1.90 22.50 9.16
CA ARG A 468 1.15 21.93 10.29
C ARG A 468 1.94 20.75 10.87
N SER A 469 1.99 20.56 12.19
CA SER A 469 2.54 19.34 12.79
C SER A 469 1.70 18.10 12.46
N GLY A 470 2.33 16.93 12.40
CA GLY A 470 1.63 15.65 12.16
C GLY A 470 1.04 15.51 10.76
N LEU A 471 0.33 14.41 10.56
CA LEU A 471 -0.35 14.06 9.30
C LEU A 471 -1.78 14.62 9.26
N GLN A 472 -2.33 14.67 8.06
CA GLN A 472 -3.71 15.03 7.81
C GLN A 472 -4.42 13.88 7.11
N ILE A 473 -5.73 13.79 7.32
CA ILE A 473 -6.61 12.83 6.69
C ILE A 473 -7.56 13.60 5.78
N VAL A 474 -7.72 13.14 4.54
CA VAL A 474 -8.80 13.59 3.65
C VAL A 474 -9.74 12.42 3.41
N ALA A 475 -11.01 12.59 3.76
CA ALA A 475 -12.01 11.53 3.68
C ALA A 475 -13.39 12.07 3.30
N SER A 476 -14.20 11.20 2.69
CA SER A 476 -15.60 11.46 2.36
C SER A 476 -16.52 10.40 2.96
N PHE A 477 -17.79 10.75 3.16
CA PHE A 477 -18.72 9.96 3.98
C PHE A 477 -20.04 9.69 3.27
N GLU A 478 -20.58 8.49 3.45
CA GLU A 478 -21.80 8.01 2.78
C GLU A 478 -23.08 8.28 3.59
N GLU A 479 -22.96 8.48 4.91
CA GLU A 479 -24.10 8.48 5.84
C GLU A 479 -24.40 9.88 6.41
N PRO A 480 -25.28 10.68 5.78
CA PRO A 480 -25.61 12.04 6.25
C PRO A 480 -26.13 12.13 7.68
N GLY A 481 -26.80 11.08 8.16
CA GLY A 481 -27.23 11.03 9.56
C GLY A 481 -26.05 11.04 10.53
N ASN A 482 -24.95 10.38 10.17
CA ASN A 482 -23.76 10.25 11.00
C ASN A 482 -22.90 11.50 10.88
N TYR A 483 -22.47 11.88 9.66
CA TYR A 483 -21.55 13.01 9.50
C TYR A 483 -22.18 14.36 9.86
N ASN A 484 -23.51 14.55 9.75
CA ASN A 484 -24.16 15.77 10.24
C ASN A 484 -24.61 15.71 11.70
N GLY A 485 -24.85 14.50 12.22
CA GLY A 485 -25.43 14.30 13.55
C GLY A 485 -24.39 14.13 14.65
N GLN A 486 -23.49 13.17 14.48
CA GLN A 486 -22.46 12.81 15.45
C GLN A 486 -21.07 13.34 15.05
N GLY A 487 -20.79 13.36 13.75
CA GLY A 487 -19.53 13.81 13.18
C GLY A 487 -19.39 15.33 13.10
N HIS A 488 -18.50 15.76 12.21
CA HIS A 488 -18.06 17.16 12.14
C HIS A 488 -18.94 18.07 11.27
N GLY A 489 -19.97 17.55 10.60
CA GLY A 489 -20.97 18.33 9.87
C GLY A 489 -20.77 18.46 8.37
N TYR A 490 -19.80 17.77 7.78
CA TYR A 490 -19.37 17.92 6.39
C TYR A 490 -19.27 16.58 5.67
N GLY A 491 -19.69 16.52 4.40
CA GLY A 491 -19.61 15.29 3.59
C GLY A 491 -18.19 14.94 3.11
N CYS A 492 -17.28 15.91 3.06
CA CYS A 492 -15.86 15.71 2.77
C CYS A 492 -15.02 16.60 3.69
N GLN A 493 -14.01 16.02 4.34
CA GLN A 493 -13.30 16.65 5.46
C GLN A 493 -11.79 16.49 5.32
N VAL A 494 -11.08 17.50 5.84
CA VAL A 494 -9.68 17.44 6.22
C VAL A 494 -9.62 17.36 7.74
N ILE A 495 -9.01 16.31 8.26
CA ILE A 495 -9.01 15.93 9.68
C ILE A 495 -7.56 15.84 10.16
N ASP A 496 -7.30 16.24 11.41
CA ASP A 496 -6.01 16.00 12.06
C ASP A 496 -5.85 14.53 12.40
N ALA A 497 -4.77 13.91 11.93
CA ALA A 497 -4.53 12.48 12.12
C ALA A 497 -4.35 12.08 13.59
N ARG A 498 -3.80 12.98 14.43
CA ARG A 498 -3.45 12.66 15.82
C ARG A 498 -4.67 12.54 16.73
N ASP A 499 -5.69 13.38 16.51
CA ASP A 499 -6.82 13.49 17.45
C ASP A 499 -8.21 13.40 16.80
N GLY A 500 -8.27 13.23 15.47
CA GLY A 500 -9.53 13.18 14.72
C GLY A 500 -10.26 14.52 14.66
N GLY A 501 -9.62 15.63 15.02
CA GLY A 501 -10.19 16.97 14.99
C GLY A 501 -10.40 17.51 13.58
N LEU A 502 -11.52 18.20 13.34
CA LEU A 502 -11.77 18.87 12.06
C LEU A 502 -10.76 20.02 11.83
N ILE A 503 -10.11 20.03 10.67
CA ILE A 503 -9.31 21.16 10.19
C ILE A 503 -10.17 22.05 9.28
N THR A 504 -10.75 21.45 8.23
CA THR A 504 -11.64 22.11 7.27
C THR A 504 -12.53 21.06 6.60
N GLY A 505 -13.58 21.50 5.91
CA GLY A 505 -14.45 20.60 5.16
C GLY A 505 -15.38 21.35 4.23
N HIS A 506 -15.99 20.61 3.29
CA HIS A 506 -17.02 21.13 2.39
C HIS A 506 -18.22 20.18 2.31
N GLY A 507 -19.33 20.65 1.74
CA GLY A 507 -20.61 19.94 1.82
C GLY A 507 -21.24 20.01 3.21
N ALA A 508 -21.15 21.16 3.87
CA ALA A 508 -21.75 21.39 5.19
C ALA A 508 -23.26 21.12 5.16
N GLY A 509 -23.77 20.24 6.02
CA GLY A 509 -25.20 19.92 6.05
C GLY A 509 -25.71 19.18 4.81
N SER A 510 -24.84 18.62 3.99
CA SER A 510 -25.22 17.79 2.85
C SER A 510 -26.16 16.67 3.31
N THR A 511 -27.14 16.32 2.49
CA THR A 511 -28.08 15.22 2.77
C THR A 511 -27.87 14.03 1.82
N THR A 512 -26.72 13.97 1.15
CA THR A 512 -26.40 12.95 0.15
C THR A 512 -25.17 12.15 0.54
N ASP A 513 -25.07 10.95 0.01
CA ASP A 513 -23.79 10.24 -0.04
C ASP A 513 -22.74 11.10 -0.79
N VAL A 514 -21.53 11.16 -0.23
CA VAL A 514 -20.32 11.69 -0.87
C VAL A 514 -19.34 10.55 -1.10
N GLY A 515 -19.65 9.70 -2.07
CA GLY A 515 -18.89 8.46 -2.31
C GLY A 515 -17.50 8.62 -2.93
N ARG A 516 -17.03 9.85 -3.19
CA ARG A 516 -15.66 10.08 -3.71
C ARG A 516 -15.04 11.34 -3.14
N CYS A 517 -13.76 11.26 -2.79
CA CYS A 517 -12.86 12.42 -2.68
C CYS A 517 -11.46 12.07 -3.14
N ILE A 518 -10.66 13.11 -3.38
CA ILE A 518 -9.24 13.01 -3.70
C ILE A 518 -8.53 14.22 -3.13
N VAL A 519 -7.25 14.04 -2.84
CA VAL A 519 -6.32 15.08 -2.41
C VAL A 519 -5.09 15.03 -3.29
N ALA A 520 -4.69 16.17 -3.84
CA ALA A 520 -3.54 16.30 -4.72
C ALA A 520 -3.07 17.76 -4.79
N ASP A 521 -1.77 17.97 -4.95
CA ASP A 521 -1.18 19.27 -5.30
C ASP A 521 -1.34 19.45 -6.82
N ILE A 522 -2.31 20.28 -7.23
CA ILE A 522 -2.69 20.45 -8.64
C ILE A 522 -2.65 21.89 -9.11
N ASP A 523 -2.58 22.85 -8.19
CA ASP A 523 -2.49 24.26 -8.51
C ASP A 523 -1.19 24.85 -7.94
N PRO A 524 -0.16 25.12 -8.78
CA PRO A 524 1.12 25.64 -8.31
C PRO A 524 1.04 27.04 -7.69
N ASP A 525 -0.07 27.77 -7.89
CA ASP A 525 -0.32 29.07 -7.27
C ASP A 525 -1.04 28.94 -5.90
N SER A 526 -1.51 27.73 -5.55
CA SER A 526 -2.10 27.39 -4.26
C SER A 526 -1.07 26.68 -3.37
N PRO A 527 -0.75 27.21 -2.19
CA PRO A 527 0.17 26.52 -1.30
C PRO A 527 -0.50 25.30 -0.65
N ASN A 528 0.28 24.22 -0.52
CA ASN A 528 -0.13 22.92 0.01
C ASN A 528 -1.01 22.12 -0.96
N PHE A 529 -1.63 21.03 -0.50
CA PHE A 529 -2.47 20.18 -1.34
C PHE A 529 -3.89 20.73 -1.43
N GLU A 530 -4.54 20.49 -2.56
CA GLU A 530 -5.98 20.68 -2.77
C GLU A 530 -6.75 19.37 -2.50
N TYR A 531 -8.04 19.50 -2.23
CA TYR A 531 -8.99 18.40 -2.16
C TYR A 531 -10.34 18.76 -2.78
N TRP A 532 -11.04 17.75 -3.29
CA TRP A 532 -12.39 17.88 -3.85
C TRP A 532 -13.14 16.55 -3.74
N SER A 533 -14.45 16.59 -4.02
CA SER A 533 -15.32 15.41 -3.90
C SER A 533 -16.39 15.33 -4.98
N SER A 534 -17.16 14.24 -4.96
CA SER A 534 -18.30 14.01 -5.85
C SER A 534 -19.44 15.02 -5.72
N LEU A 535 -19.39 15.95 -4.76
CA LEU A 535 -20.35 17.06 -4.66
C LEU A 535 -20.23 18.06 -5.82
N GLN A 536 -19.10 18.11 -6.53
CA GLN A 536 -18.86 19.03 -7.67
C GLN A 536 -19.03 20.51 -7.31
N GLU A 537 -18.68 20.89 -6.09
CA GLU A 537 -18.78 22.27 -5.58
C GLU A 537 -17.47 23.08 -5.75
N GLY A 538 -16.45 22.46 -6.33
CA GLY A 538 -15.13 23.06 -6.59
C GLY A 538 -13.98 22.32 -5.95
N VAL A 539 -12.81 22.93 -6.04
CA VAL A 539 -11.54 22.48 -5.48
C VAL A 539 -11.17 23.39 -4.30
N PHE A 540 -10.77 22.80 -3.18
CA PHE A 540 -10.53 23.49 -1.91
C PHE A 540 -9.10 23.25 -1.43
N SER A 541 -8.48 24.22 -0.76
CA SER A 541 -7.15 24.02 -0.16
C SER A 541 -7.26 23.23 1.14
N CYS A 542 -6.35 22.29 1.42
CA CYS A 542 -6.29 21.63 2.72
C CYS A 542 -5.96 22.58 3.88
N SER A 543 -5.33 23.73 3.60
CA SER A 543 -4.90 24.70 4.61
C SER A 543 -6.02 25.59 5.16
N GLY A 544 -7.24 25.52 4.61
CA GLY A 544 -8.38 26.31 5.07
C GLY A 544 -9.67 26.01 4.30
N SER A 545 -10.73 26.81 4.49
CA SER A 545 -11.99 26.64 3.75
C SER A 545 -12.02 27.39 2.42
N GLY A 546 -10.84 27.78 1.90
CA GLY A 546 -10.73 28.57 0.68
C GLY A 546 -11.05 27.75 -0.55
N LEU A 547 -12.07 28.16 -1.30
CA LEU A 547 -12.29 27.70 -2.67
C LEU A 547 -11.12 28.18 -3.52
N VAL A 548 -10.36 27.24 -4.09
CA VAL A 548 -9.24 27.51 -5.00
C VAL A 548 -9.80 27.75 -6.40
N SER A 549 -10.71 26.90 -6.85
CA SER A 549 -11.31 27.00 -8.18
C SER A 549 -12.70 26.35 -8.25
N SER A 550 -13.55 26.90 -9.11
CA SER A 550 -14.89 26.38 -9.41
C SER A 550 -15.00 25.73 -10.80
N THR A 551 -13.90 25.59 -11.54
CA THR A 551 -13.92 25.25 -12.98
C THR A 551 -12.96 24.14 -13.39
N TYR A 552 -12.50 23.31 -12.46
CA TYR A 552 -11.71 22.11 -12.81
C TYR A 552 -12.58 20.98 -13.35
#